data_AF-A0A0M4EQC3-F1
#
_entry.id   AF-A0A0M4EQC3-F1
#
_cell.length_a   1.000
_cell.length_b   1.000
_cell.length_c   1.000
_cell.angle_alpha   90.00
_cell.angle_beta   90.00
_cell.angle_gamma   90.00
#
_symmetry.space_group_name_H-M   'P 1'
#
loop_
_entity.id
_entity.type
_entity.pdbx_description
1 polymer ?
#
loop_
_entity_poly.entity_id
_entity_poly.type
_entity_poly.pdbx_seq_one_letter_code
_entity_poly.pdbx_strand_id
1 'polypeptide(L)'
;RKESGRRGRKPGRKTASEKVDIKAKLERSRQSARECRARKKLRYQYLEELVTDREKAVIALRTELERLIQWDRRLSENADVDVDQLLTDIGVLKQE
;
A
#
# COMPACT_ATOMS: atom_id res chain seq x y z
N ARG A 1 -1.35 32.09 32.42
CA ARG A 1 -0.29 32.42 33.41
C ARG A 1 1.05 32.50 32.67
N LYS A 2 1.58 33.71 32.48
CA LYS A 2 2.76 34.00 31.64
C LYS A 2 3.97 34.11 32.59
N GLU A 3 4.82 33.09 32.64
CA GLU A 3 6.00 33.10 33.52
C GLU A 3 7.16 33.86 32.87
N SER A 4 7.39 35.06 33.39
CA SER A 4 8.62 35.84 33.26
C SER A 4 9.65 35.33 34.27
N GLY A 5 10.86 34.98 33.81
CA GLY A 5 11.92 34.58 34.74
C GLY A 5 13.21 34.06 34.11
N ARG A 6 13.77 34.72 33.08
CA ARG A 6 15.14 34.43 32.60
C ARG A 6 15.92 35.71 32.29
N ARG A 7 15.92 36.68 33.21
CA ARG A 7 16.92 37.76 33.21
C ARG A 7 18.08 37.32 34.10
N GLY A 8 19.24 37.01 33.52
CA GLY A 8 20.49 36.82 34.28
C GLY A 8 21.40 35.64 33.95
N ARG A 9 21.10 34.79 32.96
CA ARG A 9 22.07 33.73 32.56
C ARG A 9 23.09 34.28 31.57
N LYS A 10 24.37 34.33 31.98
CA LYS A 10 25.52 34.64 31.11
C LYS A 10 25.41 33.86 29.78
N PRO A 11 25.53 34.50 28.62
CA PRO A 11 25.49 33.81 27.34
C PRO A 11 26.72 32.90 27.25
N GLY A 12 26.53 31.58 27.33
CA GLY A 12 27.61 30.60 27.11
C GLY A 12 27.65 29.40 28.06
N ARG A 13 27.08 29.47 29.28
CA ARG A 13 27.16 28.35 30.25
C ARG A 13 25.80 27.67 30.46
N LYS A 14 25.45 26.75 29.57
CA LYS A 14 24.32 25.82 29.77
C LYS A 14 24.67 24.85 30.91
N THR A 15 23.81 24.72 31.91
CA THR A 15 23.99 23.74 33.01
C THR A 15 23.92 22.32 32.44
N ALA A 16 24.59 21.35 33.08
CA ALA A 16 24.62 19.97 32.59
C ALA A 16 23.20 19.39 32.38
N SER A 17 22.25 19.75 33.24
CA SER A 17 20.82 19.42 33.11
C SER A 17 20.17 19.95 31.83
N GLU A 18 20.46 21.19 31.42
CA GLU A 18 19.92 21.77 30.18
C GLU A 18 20.55 21.13 28.93
N LYS A 19 21.82 20.72 29.00
CA LYS A 19 22.46 19.97 27.91
C LYS A 19 21.81 18.59 27.72
N VAL A 20 21.48 17.91 28.81
CA VAL A 20 20.75 16.63 28.79
C VAL A 20 19.34 16.80 28.21
N ASP A 21 18.59 17.83 28.62
CA ASP A 21 17.25 18.09 28.07
C ASP A 21 17.28 18.44 26.57
N ILE A 22 18.27 19.23 26.12
CA ILE A 22 18.46 19.52 24.69
C ILE A 22 18.75 18.23 23.90
N LYS A 23 19.63 17.36 24.41
CA LYS A 23 19.95 16.08 23.79
C LYS A 23 18.71 15.17 23.71
N ALA A 24 17.92 15.12 24.79
CA ALA A 24 16.68 14.34 24.83
C ALA A 24 15.61 14.88 23.86
N LYS A 25 15.44 16.20 23.76
CA LYS A 25 14.53 16.83 22.78
C LYS A 25 14.96 16.56 21.35
N LEU A 26 16.26 16.65 21.06
CA LEU A 26 16.80 16.36 19.73
C LEU A 26 16.57 14.90 19.35
N GLU A 27 16.77 13.97 20.29
CA GLU A 27 16.56 12.55 20.01
C GLU A 27 15.08 12.21 19.80
N ARG A 28 14.17 12.82 20.58
CA ARG A 28 12.72 12.70 20.33
C ARG A 28 12.33 13.21 18.93
N SER A 29 12.84 14.37 18.52
CA SER A 29 12.58 14.94 17.19
C SER A 29 13.09 14.01 16.07
N ARG A 30 14.29 13.46 16.23
CA ARG A 30 14.86 12.47 15.30
C ARG A 30 14.00 11.21 15.23
N GLN A 31 13.56 10.70 16.36
CA GLN A 31 12.72 9.52 16.43
C GLN A 31 11.36 9.75 15.74
N SER A 32 10.68 10.87 16.02
CA SER A 32 9.43 11.23 15.32
C SER A 32 9.64 11.37 13.81
N ALA A 33 10.78 11.91 13.37
CA ALA A 33 11.10 12.00 11.95
C ALA A 33 11.33 10.62 11.30
N ARG A 34 11.98 9.68 12.02
CA ARG A 34 12.15 8.29 11.57
C ARG A 34 10.81 7.58 11.46
N GLU A 35 9.97 7.69 12.49
CA GLU A 35 8.63 7.11 12.51
C GLU A 35 7.75 7.66 11.40
N CYS A 36 7.81 8.97 11.13
CA CYS A 36 7.10 9.58 10.00
C CYS A 36 7.51 8.95 8.67
N ARG A 37 8.82 8.76 8.43
CA ARG A 37 9.33 8.11 7.22
C ARG A 37 8.90 6.65 7.12
N ALA A 38 9.02 5.88 8.21
CA ALA A 38 8.61 4.48 8.26
C ALA A 38 7.11 4.33 7.98
N ARG A 39 6.28 5.17 8.59
CA ARG A 39 4.83 5.18 8.40
C ARG A 39 4.46 5.54 6.96
N LYS A 40 5.15 6.52 6.36
CA LYS A 40 4.96 6.88 4.95
C LYS A 40 5.32 5.73 4.01
N LYS A 41 6.44 5.04 4.27
CA LYS A 41 6.86 3.85 3.49
C LYS A 41 5.81 2.75 3.56
N LEU A 42 5.35 2.38 4.75
CA LEU A 42 4.33 1.35 4.94
C LEU A 42 3.01 1.73 4.25
N ARG A 43 2.59 2.99 4.36
CA ARG A 43 1.37 3.47 3.68
C ARG A 43 1.47 3.33 2.16
N TYR A 44 2.61 3.68 1.57
CA TYR A 44 2.80 3.58 0.13
C TYR A 44 2.89 2.13 -0.33
N GLN A 45 3.59 1.29 0.43
CA GLN A 45 3.63 -0.15 0.14
C GLN A 45 2.21 -0.76 0.12
N TYR A 46 1.39 -0.48 1.14
CA TYR A 46 0.01 -0.98 1.17
C TYR A 46 -0.84 -0.49 -0.01
N LEU A 47 -0.70 0.80 -0.38
CA LEU A 47 -1.42 1.35 -1.53
C LEU A 47 -0.95 0.73 -2.85
N GLU A 48 0.35 0.48 -2.99
CA GLU A 48 0.93 -0.18 -4.15
C GLU A 48 0.43 -1.62 -4.27
N GLU A 49 0.41 -2.37 -3.17
CA GLU A 49 -0.14 -3.74 -3.11
C GLU A 49 -1.63 -3.74 -3.52
N LEU A 50 -2.45 -2.84 -2.95
CA LEU A 50 -3.87 -2.72 -3.30
C LEU A 50 -4.10 -2.41 -4.79
N VAL A 51 -3.34 -1.47 -5.35
CA VAL A 51 -3.44 -1.10 -6.77
C VAL A 51 -3.02 -2.29 -7.64
N THR A 52 -1.90 -2.93 -7.31
CA THR A 52 -1.38 -4.10 -8.03
C THR A 52 -2.41 -5.24 -8.06
N ASP A 53 -3.03 -5.55 -6.92
CA ASP A 53 -4.03 -6.62 -6.83
C ASP A 53 -5.29 -6.28 -7.62
N ARG A 54 -5.71 -5.01 -7.58
CA ARG A 54 -6.84 -4.53 -8.37
C ARG A 54 -6.56 -4.62 -9.87
N GLU A 55 -5.37 -4.23 -10.30
CA GLU A 55 -4.95 -4.31 -11.71
C GLU A 55 -4.91 -5.76 -12.19
N LYS A 56 -4.34 -6.68 -11.40
CA LYS A 56 -4.38 -8.13 -11.68
C LYS A 56 -5.81 -8.65 -11.84
N ALA A 57 -6.72 -8.27 -10.93
CA ALA A 57 -8.12 -8.67 -11.03
C ALA A 57 -8.80 -8.10 -12.28
N VAL A 58 -8.51 -6.85 -12.66
CA VAL A 58 -9.03 -6.26 -13.90
C VAL A 58 -8.52 -7.01 -15.13
N ILE A 59 -7.23 -7.35 -15.17
CA ILE A 59 -6.65 -8.10 -16.28
C ILE A 59 -7.30 -9.48 -16.39
N ALA A 60 -7.43 -10.21 -15.27
CA ALA A 60 -8.08 -11.52 -15.25
C ALA A 60 -9.51 -11.46 -15.79
N LEU A 61 -10.32 -10.51 -15.32
CA LEU A 61 -11.71 -10.33 -15.77
C LEU A 61 -11.79 -9.93 -17.25
N ARG A 62 -10.86 -9.11 -17.73
CA ARG A 62 -10.79 -8.76 -19.16
C ARG A 62 -10.44 -9.97 -20.02
N THR A 63 -9.49 -10.79 -19.60
CA THR A 63 -9.13 -12.03 -20.31
C THR A 63 -10.28 -13.02 -20.34
N GLU A 64 -11.02 -13.14 -19.23
CA GLU A 64 -12.22 -13.98 -19.16
C GLU A 64 -13.34 -13.46 -20.09
N LEU A 65 -13.60 -12.16 -20.07
CA LEU A 65 -14.59 -11.54 -20.96
C LEU A 65 -14.23 -11.72 -22.44
N GLU A 66 -12.97 -11.48 -22.81
CA GLU A 66 -12.48 -11.67 -24.18
C GLU A 66 -12.67 -13.12 -24.63
N ARG A 67 -12.40 -14.09 -23.75
CA ARG A 67 -12.67 -15.50 -24.00
C ARG A 67 -14.15 -15.71 -24.29
N LEU A 68 -15.05 -15.25 -23.43
CA LEU A 68 -16.49 -15.43 -23.62
C LEU A 68 -16.99 -14.79 -24.94
N ILE A 69 -16.47 -13.63 -25.31
CA ILE A 69 -16.80 -12.96 -26.60
C ILE A 69 -16.35 -13.83 -27.78
N GLN A 70 -15.13 -14.36 -27.75
CA GLN A 70 -14.64 -15.24 -28.82
C GLN A 70 -15.49 -16.52 -28.95
N TRP A 71 -16.00 -17.01 -27.83
CA TRP A 71 -16.86 -18.20 -27.80
C TRP A 71 -18.25 -17.92 -28.35
N ASP A 72 -18.89 -16.83 -27.94
CA ASP A 72 -20.17 -16.37 -28.49
C ASP A 72 -20.10 -16.23 -30.01
N ARG A 73 -18.98 -15.69 -30.51
CA ARG A 73 -18.72 -15.60 -31.94
C ARG A 73 -18.61 -16.96 -32.62
N ARG A 74 -17.85 -17.91 -32.05
CA ARG A 74 -17.71 -19.27 -32.60
C ARG A 74 -19.04 -20.04 -32.62
N LEU A 75 -19.84 -19.92 -31.56
CA LEU A 75 -21.18 -20.49 -31.48
C LEU A 75 -22.10 -19.88 -32.55
N SER A 76 -22.05 -18.55 -32.72
CA SER A 76 -22.81 -17.85 -33.76
C SER A 76 -22.42 -18.28 -35.17
N GLU A 77 -21.15 -18.64 -35.37
CA GLU A 77 -20.62 -19.16 -36.65
C GLU A 77 -20.93 -20.66 -36.85
N ASN A 78 -21.68 -21.31 -35.95
CA ASN A 78 -21.93 -22.77 -35.90
C ASN A 78 -20.64 -23.61 -35.98
N ALA A 79 -19.52 -23.05 -35.50
CA ALA A 79 -18.28 -23.81 -35.38
C ALA A 79 -18.48 -24.90 -34.31
N ASP A 80 -17.89 -26.07 -34.53
CA ASP A 80 -17.92 -27.14 -33.53
C ASP A 80 -17.15 -26.67 -32.29
N VAL A 81 -17.88 -26.47 -31.18
CA VAL A 81 -17.33 -25.94 -29.93
C VAL A 81 -17.27 -27.07 -28.93
N ASP A 82 -16.08 -27.32 -28.38
CA ASP A 82 -15.90 -28.27 -27.28
C ASP A 82 -16.50 -27.70 -25.99
N VAL A 83 -17.75 -28.06 -25.72
CA VAL A 83 -18.53 -27.60 -24.57
C VAL A 83 -17.99 -28.17 -23.25
N ASP A 84 -17.37 -29.34 -23.26
CA ASP A 84 -16.82 -29.94 -22.03
C ASP A 84 -15.56 -29.22 -21.57
N GLN A 85 -14.69 -28.85 -22.52
CA GLN A 85 -13.55 -27.98 -22.23
C GLN A 85 -14.01 -26.60 -21.74
N LEU A 86 -15.10 -26.05 -22.28
CA LEU A 86 -15.69 -24.78 -21.83
C LEU A 86 -16.07 -24.82 -20.36
N LEU A 87 -16.88 -25.82 -20.01
CA LEU A 87 -17.46 -25.92 -18.69
C LEU A 87 -16.38 -26.22 -17.66
N THR A 88 -15.29 -26.88 -18.06
CA THR A 88 -14.07 -27.04 -17.27
C THR A 88 -13.34 -25.71 -17.08
N ASP A 89 -13.16 -24.92 -18.15
CA ASP A 89 -12.45 -23.63 -18.12
C ASP A 89 -13.20 -22.53 -17.33
N ILE A 90 -14.54 -22.58 -17.30
CA ILE A 90 -15.40 -21.70 -16.48
C ILE A 90 -15.50 -22.23 -15.03
N GLY A 91 -14.96 -23.42 -14.74
CA GLY A 91 -14.98 -24.03 -13.41
C GLY A 91 -16.35 -24.57 -12.99
N VAL A 92 -17.25 -24.78 -13.96
CA VAL A 92 -18.56 -25.43 -13.75
C VAL A 92 -18.39 -26.95 -13.62
N LEU A 93 -17.49 -27.53 -14.42
CA LEU A 93 -17.04 -28.90 -14.26
C LEU A 93 -15.78 -28.90 -13.39
N LYS A 94 -15.79 -29.69 -12.31
CA LYS A 94 -14.57 -29.98 -11.55
C LYS A 94 -13.76 -31.00 -12.32
N GLN A 95 -12.47 -30.73 -12.53
CA GLN A 95 -11.52 -31.79 -12.87
C GLN A 95 -11.47 -32.77 -11.68
N GLU A 96 -11.80 -34.03 -11.92
CA GLU A 96 -11.59 -35.13 -10.96
C GLU A 96 -10.10 -35.44 -10.78
#